data_AF-A0A060S7L0-F1
#
_entry.id   AF-A0A060S7L0-F1
#
_cell.length_a   1.000
_cell.length_b   1.000
_cell.length_c   1.000
_cell.angle_alpha   90.00
_cell.angle_beta   90.00
_cell.angle_gamma   90.00
#
_symmetry.space_group_name_H-M   'P 1'
#
loop_
_entity.id
_entity.type
_entity.pdbx_description
1 polymer ?
#
loop_
_entity_poly.entity_id
_entity_poly.type
_entity_poly.pdbx_seq_one_letter_code
_entity_poly.pdbx_strand_id
1 'polypeptide(L)'
;MVTAARGVFEVDRLSRLHRLTKSLRAWKTGEGSSETTEILLPLKDLMIKVKETGSAPSVLPFRSASPSPASDTLAADLPTRQLDSELPGRPVADSSVAKQPFKPEDMPDAGTTDASYDTTRTFVPKDIAELYVEYRQSVPQLMYLAQAYDRELAESPAVQEASTQEIEEARIDYGLSKSQHGLVVDEGKLWEQLVSSDNFQSVETAVGSLASSLEARSRVLSESYARRTNPPTSATYEQSREILQAMGIPCVEPSGPYEAEALAASIVLNGFADYVASEDTDVLIYDAPLVRNVATGAAPLVLISGSDVRTVLQLDRARYIDFALLLGTDFSQRIKNVGPTRALKFIREHGSIERVLEHERQYPPRIPIDEYLEQIALARSVFNTLPPIPHSSLLQQGIPDEQAVWAILDRFGLRRYLADDWDYTRTLSGNYFADNPSAA
;
A
#
# COMPACT_ATOMS: atom_id res chain seq x y z
N MET A 1 -19.49 -7.49 -6.33
CA MET A 1 -19.38 -7.32 -7.80
C MET A 1 -18.51 -6.11 -8.19
N VAL A 2 -18.67 -4.97 -7.51
CA VAL A 2 -17.87 -3.74 -7.77
C VAL A 2 -16.38 -3.93 -7.44
N THR A 3 -16.03 -4.57 -6.33
CA THR A 3 -14.63 -4.82 -5.92
C THR A 3 -13.85 -5.65 -6.93
N ALA A 4 -14.49 -6.68 -7.52
CA ALA A 4 -13.88 -7.49 -8.59
C ALA A 4 -13.66 -6.67 -9.87
N ALA A 5 -14.63 -5.84 -10.27
CA ALA A 5 -14.49 -4.94 -11.41
C ALA A 5 -13.38 -3.89 -11.19
N ARG A 6 -13.25 -3.36 -9.97
CA ARG A 6 -12.13 -2.48 -9.58
C ARG A 6 -10.79 -3.20 -9.67
N GLY A 7 -10.71 -4.46 -9.21
CA GLY A 7 -9.51 -5.28 -9.31
C GLY A 7 -9.07 -5.53 -10.75
N VAL A 8 -10.00 -5.90 -11.64
CA VAL A 8 -9.71 -6.10 -13.08
C VAL A 8 -9.18 -4.81 -13.71
N PHE A 9 -9.84 -3.67 -13.44
CA PHE A 9 -9.39 -2.38 -13.93
C PHE A 9 -7.96 -2.03 -13.48
N GLU A 10 -7.61 -2.32 -12.22
CA GLU A 10 -6.27 -2.08 -11.68
C GLU A 10 -5.20 -2.94 -12.36
N VAL A 11 -5.51 -4.20 -12.67
CA VAL A 11 -4.60 -5.10 -13.38
C VAL A 11 -4.28 -4.55 -14.78
N ASP A 12 -5.31 -4.12 -15.50
CA ASP A 12 -5.14 -3.54 -16.85
C ASP A 12 -4.34 -2.23 -16.80
N ARG A 13 -4.62 -1.35 -15.83
CA ARG A 13 -3.86 -0.12 -15.62
C ARG A 13 -2.39 -0.40 -15.28
N LEU A 14 -2.13 -1.34 -14.38
CA LEU A 14 -0.77 -1.73 -13.99
C LEU A 14 0.00 -2.27 -15.19
N SER A 15 -0.61 -3.12 -16.00
CA SER A 15 -0.02 -3.64 -17.24
C SER A 15 0.37 -2.52 -18.20
N ARG A 16 -0.52 -1.54 -18.41
CA ARG A 16 -0.26 -0.36 -19.24
C ARG A 16 0.88 0.49 -18.69
N LEU A 17 0.91 0.78 -17.39
CA LEU A 17 1.98 1.55 -16.74
C LEU A 17 3.33 0.82 -16.79
N HIS A 18 3.34 -0.50 -16.64
CA HIS A 18 4.55 -1.31 -16.76
C HIS A 18 5.11 -1.25 -18.20
N ARG A 19 4.25 -1.43 -19.20
CA ARG A 19 4.62 -1.29 -20.62
C ARG A 19 5.14 0.11 -20.93
N LEU A 20 4.46 1.15 -20.44
CA LEU A 20 4.91 2.54 -20.60
C LEU A 20 6.29 2.76 -20.00
N THR A 21 6.50 2.31 -18.76
CA THR A 21 7.79 2.46 -18.07
C THR A 21 8.89 1.70 -18.79
N LYS A 22 8.60 0.51 -19.32
CA LYS A 22 9.55 -0.27 -20.16
C LYS A 22 9.88 0.46 -21.47
N SER A 23 8.88 0.95 -22.19
CA SER A 23 9.08 1.69 -23.45
C SER A 23 9.88 2.97 -23.24
N LEU A 24 9.61 3.72 -22.17
CA LEU A 24 10.39 4.91 -21.81
C LEU A 24 11.86 4.56 -21.47
N ARG A 25 12.12 3.46 -20.75
CA ARG A 25 13.50 3.01 -20.45
C ARG A 25 14.24 2.52 -21.70
N ALA A 26 13.60 1.70 -22.54
CA ALA A 26 14.20 1.18 -23.76
C ALA A 26 14.58 2.29 -24.74
N TRP A 27 13.77 3.35 -24.76
CA TRP A 27 14.08 4.55 -25.53
C TRP A 27 15.28 5.31 -24.95
N LYS A 28 15.35 5.45 -23.62
CA LYS A 28 16.47 6.07 -22.92
C LYS A 28 17.83 5.41 -23.19
N THR A 29 17.87 4.08 -23.23
CA THR A 29 19.13 3.32 -23.38
C THR A 29 19.58 3.21 -24.83
N GLY A 30 18.75 3.60 -25.80
CA GLY A 30 19.07 3.47 -27.22
C GLY A 30 19.19 2.01 -27.68
N GLU A 31 18.83 1.01 -26.87
CA GLU A 31 18.96 -0.42 -27.22
C GLU A 31 17.94 -0.88 -28.29
N GLY A 32 17.06 0.00 -28.77
CA GLY A 32 16.24 -0.17 -29.97
C GLY A 32 16.81 0.47 -31.25
N SER A 33 17.99 1.08 -31.17
CA SER A 33 18.54 1.95 -32.24
C SER A 33 19.12 1.22 -33.45
N SER A 34 19.17 -0.11 -33.48
CA SER A 34 19.81 -0.81 -34.61
C SER A 34 18.87 -1.31 -35.70
N GLU A 35 17.54 -1.39 -35.53
CA GLU A 35 16.71 -1.97 -36.62
C GLU A 35 15.21 -1.63 -36.65
N THR A 36 14.67 -0.82 -35.74
CA THR A 36 13.28 -0.39 -35.83
C THR A 36 13.18 0.96 -36.53
N THR A 37 12.71 0.91 -37.77
CA THR A 37 12.12 2.02 -38.51
C THR A 37 11.38 2.97 -37.57
N GLU A 38 11.94 4.17 -37.38
CA GLU A 38 11.40 5.28 -36.59
C GLU A 38 10.06 5.75 -37.19
N ILE A 39 8.99 4.99 -36.98
CA ILE A 39 7.62 5.48 -37.22
C ILE A 39 7.26 6.34 -36.01
N LEU A 40 7.86 7.52 -35.98
CA LEU A 40 7.50 8.60 -35.11
C LEU A 40 6.18 9.18 -35.61
N LEU A 41 5.11 9.08 -34.82
CA LEU A 41 3.81 9.63 -35.18
C LEU A 41 3.69 11.06 -34.65
N PRO A 42 3.20 12.01 -35.48
CA PRO A 42 2.76 13.30 -34.98
C PRO A 42 1.71 13.09 -33.89
N LEU A 43 1.82 13.82 -32.78
CA LEU A 43 0.81 13.85 -31.71
C LEU A 43 -0.62 14.08 -32.25
N LYS A 44 -0.74 14.81 -33.37
CA LYS A 44 -2.00 15.05 -34.09
C LYS A 44 -2.65 13.79 -34.65
N ASP A 45 -1.89 12.82 -35.16
CA ASP A 45 -2.44 11.55 -35.69
C ASP A 45 -2.97 10.65 -34.57
N LEU A 46 -2.31 10.74 -33.41
CA LEU A 46 -2.74 10.18 -32.12
C LEU A 46 -4.10 10.75 -31.68
N MET A 47 -4.27 12.07 -31.78
CA MET A 47 -5.52 12.76 -31.46
C MET A 47 -6.64 12.48 -32.48
N ILE A 48 -6.31 12.26 -33.76
CA ILE A 48 -7.27 11.96 -34.83
C ILE A 48 -7.88 10.56 -34.64
N LYS A 49 -7.07 9.53 -34.33
CA LYS A 49 -7.59 8.17 -34.01
C LYS A 49 -8.50 8.15 -32.78
N VAL A 50 -8.24 9.00 -31.79
CA VAL A 50 -9.08 9.16 -30.58
C VAL A 50 -10.41 9.87 -30.91
N LYS A 51 -10.47 10.67 -31.98
CA LYS A 51 -11.68 11.35 -32.43
C LYS A 51 -12.61 10.43 -33.21
N GLU A 52 -12.06 9.45 -33.93
CA GLU A 52 -12.80 8.50 -34.77
C GLU A 52 -13.41 7.31 -33.98
N THR A 53 -12.94 7.04 -32.77
CA THR A 53 -13.39 5.90 -31.94
C THR A 53 -14.62 6.17 -31.06
N GLY A 54 -15.21 7.36 -31.13
CA GLY A 54 -16.51 7.67 -30.49
C GLY A 54 -16.46 7.87 -28.97
N SER A 55 -16.61 9.13 -28.54
CA SER A 55 -16.97 9.59 -27.19
C SER A 55 -15.99 9.30 -26.03
N ALA A 56 -15.10 10.28 -25.76
CA ALA A 56 -14.76 10.68 -24.39
C ALA A 56 -14.37 12.18 -24.37
N PRO A 57 -14.79 12.98 -23.37
CA PRO A 57 -14.48 14.41 -23.32
C PRO A 57 -12.96 14.67 -23.35
N SER A 58 -12.59 15.82 -23.90
CA SER A 58 -11.22 16.35 -23.85
C SER A 58 -10.93 16.80 -22.43
N VAL A 59 -10.14 16.01 -21.69
CA VAL A 59 -9.81 16.31 -20.29
C VAL A 59 -11.08 16.36 -19.41
N LEU A 60 -10.93 16.00 -18.14
CA LEU A 60 -12.02 16.15 -17.18
C LEU A 60 -12.41 17.64 -17.08
N PRO A 61 -13.70 18.03 -17.19
CA PRO A 61 -14.12 19.31 -16.64
C PRO A 61 -14.06 19.19 -15.12
N PHE A 62 -12.91 19.51 -14.53
CA PHE A 62 -12.77 19.61 -13.09
C PHE A 62 -13.56 20.82 -12.61
N ARG A 63 -14.64 20.57 -11.87
CA ARG A 63 -15.20 21.57 -10.97
C ARG A 63 -14.16 21.75 -9.86
N SER A 64 -13.36 22.80 -9.93
CA SER A 64 -12.68 23.30 -8.74
C SER A 64 -13.80 23.69 -7.78
N ALA A 65 -14.03 22.90 -6.73
CA ALA A 65 -14.76 23.40 -5.60
C ALA A 65 -13.89 24.51 -5.00
N SER A 66 -14.17 25.76 -5.38
CA SER A 66 -13.64 26.94 -4.70
C SER A 66 -14.04 26.83 -3.23
N PRO A 67 -13.13 27.11 -2.28
CA PRO A 67 -13.47 27.10 -0.88
C PRO A 67 -14.46 28.26 -0.63
N SER A 68 -15.63 27.96 -0.08
CA SER A 68 -16.43 29.03 0.53
C SER A 68 -15.75 29.48 1.83
N PRO A 69 -15.77 30.79 2.16
CA PRO A 69 -14.80 31.40 3.04
C PRO A 69 -15.21 31.42 4.52
N ALA A 70 -14.19 31.58 5.36
CA ALA A 70 -14.16 31.83 6.81
C ALA A 70 -14.38 30.57 7.70
N SER A 71 -13.47 30.18 8.60
CA SER A 71 -12.40 30.93 9.26
C SER A 71 -11.28 29.99 9.75
N ASP A 72 -10.06 30.52 9.66
CA ASP A 72 -8.80 29.92 10.09
C ASP A 72 -8.83 29.36 11.52
N THR A 73 -8.24 28.19 11.73
CA THR A 73 -7.01 28.07 12.54
C THR A 73 -6.45 26.64 12.56
N LEU A 74 -5.15 26.58 12.27
CA LEU A 74 -4.16 25.56 12.69
C LEU A 74 -4.15 24.21 11.95
N ALA A 75 -3.50 24.26 10.79
CA ALA A 75 -2.57 23.21 10.36
C ALA A 75 -1.24 23.33 11.15
N ALA A 76 -0.82 22.22 11.75
CA ALA A 76 0.52 21.85 12.21
C ALA A 76 0.33 20.49 12.90
N ASP A 77 1.12 19.43 12.75
CA ASP A 77 2.38 19.16 12.06
C ASP A 77 2.62 17.64 12.21
N LEU A 78 3.74 17.12 11.66
CA LEU A 78 4.46 15.85 11.96
C LEU A 78 4.47 14.74 10.88
N PRO A 79 5.65 14.09 10.66
CA PRO A 79 6.59 14.54 9.63
C PRO A 79 7.15 13.39 8.76
N THR A 80 7.65 13.76 7.58
CA THR A 80 8.56 12.95 6.76
C THR A 80 9.99 13.13 7.25
N ARG A 81 10.62 12.03 7.72
CA ARG A 81 12.06 11.94 7.99
C ARG A 81 12.84 12.11 6.68
N GLN A 82 13.67 13.14 6.57
CA GLN A 82 14.79 13.23 5.64
C GLN A 82 16.10 13.21 6.45
N LEU A 83 17.09 12.49 5.95
CA LEU A 83 18.46 12.46 6.44
C LEU A 83 19.28 13.48 5.64
N ASP A 84 19.92 14.40 6.34
CA ASP A 84 20.82 15.44 5.83
C ASP A 84 22.18 14.90 5.36
N SER A 85 22.79 15.59 4.40
CA SER A 85 24.25 15.75 4.32
C SER A 85 24.62 17.16 3.86
N GLU A 86 25.68 17.69 4.46
CA GLU A 86 25.99 19.10 4.68
C GLU A 86 26.65 19.85 3.49
N LEU A 87 26.28 21.14 3.36
CA LEU A 87 27.02 22.42 3.13
C LEU A 87 28.52 22.42 2.72
N PRO A 88 29.12 23.51 2.16
CA PRO A 88 28.81 24.96 2.37
C PRO A 88 28.82 25.83 1.08
N GLY A 89 28.25 27.05 1.04
CA GLY A 89 28.81 28.30 1.59
C GLY A 89 28.67 29.44 0.55
N ARG A 90 28.17 30.59 1.01
CA ARG A 90 27.66 31.77 0.26
C ARG A 90 28.78 32.87 0.08
N PRO A 91 28.54 34.11 -0.42
CA PRO A 91 28.39 34.60 -1.81
C PRO A 91 29.26 35.89 -2.09
N VAL A 92 28.85 36.69 -3.10
CA VAL A 92 29.02 38.16 -3.33
C VAL A 92 29.91 38.59 -4.52
N ALA A 93 29.32 39.27 -5.52
CA ALA A 93 29.57 40.70 -5.86
C ALA A 93 29.08 41.09 -7.28
N ASP A 94 28.48 42.28 -7.35
CA ASP A 94 28.01 43.03 -8.53
C ASP A 94 29.07 43.33 -9.59
N SER A 95 28.64 43.49 -10.86
CA SER A 95 28.82 44.76 -11.58
C SER A 95 28.15 44.77 -12.96
N SER A 96 27.39 45.85 -13.15
CA SER A 96 26.89 46.42 -14.41
C SER A 96 27.99 46.71 -15.43
N VAL A 97 27.67 46.69 -16.73
CA VAL A 97 27.84 47.83 -17.67
C VAL A 97 27.20 47.50 -19.02
N ALA A 98 26.42 48.45 -19.53
CA ALA A 98 25.76 48.48 -20.83
C ALA A 98 26.70 48.87 -21.99
N LYS A 99 26.38 48.45 -23.22
CA LYS A 99 26.33 49.28 -24.46
C LYS A 99 26.00 48.42 -25.70
N GLN A 100 24.85 48.69 -26.32
CA GLN A 100 24.65 48.61 -27.78
C GLN A 100 25.06 49.98 -28.41
N PRO A 101 25.00 50.24 -29.74
CA PRO A 101 24.72 49.39 -30.93
C PRO A 101 25.74 49.62 -32.09
N PHE A 102 25.64 48.92 -33.23
CA PHE A 102 25.83 49.49 -34.59
C PHE A 102 25.34 48.49 -35.68
N LYS A 103 24.69 48.99 -36.73
CA LYS A 103 24.18 48.32 -37.96
C LYS A 103 24.92 48.90 -39.21
N PRO A 104 24.54 48.61 -40.48
CA PRO A 104 24.68 47.41 -41.31
C PRO A 104 25.41 47.73 -42.68
N GLU A 105 25.28 46.85 -43.70
CA GLU A 105 25.72 46.95 -45.14
C GLU A 105 27.10 46.31 -45.46
N ASP A 106 27.33 45.46 -46.49
CA ASP A 106 26.72 45.25 -47.81
C ASP A 106 26.82 43.76 -48.29
N MET A 107 25.91 43.39 -49.21
CA MET A 107 25.73 42.11 -49.96
C MET A 107 26.80 41.87 -51.07
N PRO A 108 26.95 40.70 -51.77
CA PRO A 108 25.90 39.74 -52.18
C PRO A 108 26.22 38.21 -52.29
N ASP A 109 25.12 37.44 -52.27
CA ASP A 109 24.73 36.26 -53.08
C ASP A 109 25.49 34.91 -53.03
N ALA A 110 24.75 33.84 -52.69
CA ALA A 110 24.60 32.60 -53.47
C ALA A 110 23.71 31.60 -52.69
N GLY A 111 22.62 31.18 -53.32
CA GLY A 111 21.58 30.39 -52.68
C GLY A 111 21.95 28.94 -52.34
N THR A 112 21.16 28.36 -51.45
CA THR A 112 20.73 26.96 -51.57
C THR A 112 19.44 26.79 -50.78
N THR A 113 18.46 26.19 -51.44
CA THR A 113 17.19 25.73 -50.90
C THR A 113 17.42 24.82 -49.70
N ASP A 114 16.82 25.12 -48.55
CA ASP A 114 16.58 24.09 -47.56
C ASP A 114 15.18 24.23 -46.96
N ALA A 115 14.51 23.08 -46.88
CA ALA A 115 13.12 22.98 -46.52
C ALA A 115 12.91 23.46 -45.09
N SER A 116 11.97 24.37 -44.92
CA SER A 116 11.43 24.77 -43.62
C SER A 116 10.81 23.55 -42.94
N TYR A 117 11.59 22.80 -42.16
CA TYR A 117 11.07 21.83 -41.20
C TYR A 117 10.37 22.61 -40.10
N ASP A 118 9.04 22.59 -40.16
CA ASP A 118 8.12 23.04 -39.14
C ASP A 118 8.45 22.35 -37.80
N THR A 119 9.16 23.06 -36.92
CA THR A 119 9.73 22.60 -35.65
C THR A 119 8.68 22.41 -34.55
N THR A 120 7.39 22.42 -34.91
CA THR A 120 6.25 22.34 -33.96
C THR A 120 5.66 20.94 -33.82
N ARG A 121 6.27 19.91 -34.43
CA ARG A 121 5.73 18.54 -34.40
C ARG A 121 6.41 17.70 -33.32
N THR A 122 5.68 17.46 -32.23
CA THR A 122 6.03 16.45 -31.23
C THR A 122 5.84 15.06 -31.83
N PHE A 123 6.91 14.28 -31.78
CA PHE A 123 6.99 12.93 -32.33
C PHE A 123 7.07 11.92 -31.18
N VAL A 124 6.10 11.01 -31.11
CA VAL A 124 6.01 10.00 -30.04
C VAL A 124 6.19 8.61 -30.65
N PRO A 125 6.94 7.69 -30.00
CA PRO A 125 7.03 6.30 -30.42
C PRO A 125 5.64 5.65 -30.54
N LYS A 126 5.46 4.82 -31.58
CA LYS A 126 4.20 4.11 -31.86
C LYS A 126 3.70 3.31 -30.64
N ASP A 127 4.59 2.66 -29.90
CA ASP A 127 4.22 1.88 -28.72
C ASP A 127 3.59 2.75 -27.62
N ILE A 128 4.13 3.96 -27.40
CA ILE A 128 3.59 4.92 -26.42
C ILE A 128 2.25 5.49 -26.92
N ALA A 129 2.12 5.69 -28.24
CA ALA A 129 0.87 6.10 -28.85
C ALA A 129 -0.26 5.07 -28.66
N GLU A 130 0.04 3.78 -28.82
CA GLU A 130 -0.92 2.70 -28.57
C GLU A 130 -1.35 2.67 -27.10
N LEU A 131 -0.40 2.82 -26.16
CA LEU A 131 -0.69 2.90 -24.72
C LEU A 131 -1.58 4.10 -24.36
N TYR A 132 -1.42 5.24 -25.02
CA TYR A 132 -2.32 6.39 -24.82
C TYR A 132 -3.75 6.09 -25.29
N VAL A 133 -3.91 5.38 -26.41
CA VAL A 133 -5.24 4.95 -26.89
C VAL A 133 -5.89 3.99 -25.89
N GLU A 134 -5.13 3.02 -25.38
CA GLU A 134 -5.60 2.11 -24.31
C GLU A 134 -6.05 2.89 -23.07
N TYR A 135 -5.27 3.89 -22.65
CA TYR A 135 -5.65 4.78 -21.54
C TYR A 135 -6.99 5.48 -21.82
N ARG A 136 -7.15 6.09 -23.00
CA ARG A 136 -8.38 6.80 -23.39
C ARG A 136 -9.61 5.89 -23.41
N GLN A 137 -9.44 4.65 -23.86
CA GLN A 137 -10.50 3.64 -23.85
C GLN A 137 -10.90 3.20 -22.43
N SER A 138 -10.00 3.33 -21.46
CA SER A 138 -10.26 2.97 -20.06
C SER A 138 -11.03 4.05 -19.26
N VAL A 139 -11.09 5.29 -19.76
CA VAL A 139 -11.73 6.44 -19.09
C VAL A 139 -13.23 6.24 -18.80
N PRO A 140 -14.07 5.70 -19.72
CA PRO A 140 -15.48 5.46 -19.43
C PRO A 140 -15.72 4.46 -18.29
N GLN A 141 -14.91 3.40 -18.23
CA GLN A 141 -14.97 2.41 -17.15
C GLN A 141 -14.62 3.05 -15.80
N LEU A 142 -13.67 3.98 -15.78
CA LEU A 142 -13.36 4.78 -14.60
C LEU A 142 -14.51 5.68 -14.16
N MET A 143 -15.18 6.35 -15.10
CA MET A 143 -16.34 7.19 -14.78
C MET A 143 -17.48 6.34 -14.21
N TYR A 144 -17.70 5.14 -14.73
CA TYR A 144 -18.66 4.19 -14.17
C TYR A 144 -18.29 3.77 -12.75
N LEU A 145 -17.03 3.41 -12.49
CA LEU A 145 -16.56 3.04 -11.15
C LEU A 145 -16.65 4.20 -10.15
N ALA A 146 -16.40 5.43 -10.60
CA ALA A 146 -16.56 6.65 -9.79
C ALA A 146 -18.04 6.94 -9.47
N GLN A 147 -18.95 6.76 -10.42
CA GLN A 147 -20.39 6.89 -10.17
C GLN A 147 -20.92 5.80 -9.24
N ALA A 148 -20.39 4.58 -9.34
CA ALA A 148 -20.69 3.51 -8.39
C ALA A 148 -20.23 3.89 -6.98
N TYR A 149 -19.05 4.50 -6.85
CA TYR A 149 -18.57 5.05 -5.59
C TYR A 149 -19.46 6.15 -5.04
N ASP A 150 -19.92 7.12 -5.86
CA ASP A 150 -20.81 8.18 -5.40
C ASP A 150 -22.17 7.63 -4.93
N ARG A 151 -22.66 6.54 -5.54
CA ARG A 151 -23.87 5.83 -5.08
C ARG A 151 -23.64 5.10 -3.77
N GLU A 152 -22.53 4.38 -3.63
CA GLU A 152 -22.10 3.75 -2.36
C GLU A 152 -21.98 4.79 -1.24
N LEU A 153 -21.58 6.03 -1.58
CA LEU A 153 -21.45 7.16 -0.66
C LEU A 153 -22.81 7.75 -0.25
N ALA A 154 -23.77 7.77 -1.18
CA ALA A 154 -25.14 8.26 -0.95
C ALA A 154 -26.04 7.25 -0.23
N GLU A 155 -25.82 5.95 -0.45
CA GLU A 155 -26.52 4.83 0.18
C GLU A 155 -25.87 4.40 1.50
N SER A 156 -24.93 5.18 2.05
CA SER A 156 -24.29 4.88 3.33
C SER A 156 -25.35 4.54 4.37
N PRO A 157 -25.33 3.31 4.95
CA PRO A 157 -26.46 2.79 5.68
C PRO A 157 -26.77 3.71 6.85
N ALA A 158 -28.03 4.11 6.97
CA ALA A 158 -28.56 4.42 8.28
C ALA A 158 -28.27 3.19 9.18
N VAL A 159 -27.59 3.46 10.29
CA VAL A 159 -26.84 2.55 11.17
C VAL A 159 -27.76 1.61 11.96
N GLN A 160 -28.69 0.90 11.33
CA GLN A 160 -29.69 0.17 12.10
C GLN A 160 -29.42 -1.32 12.30
N GLU A 161 -28.66 -2.03 11.46
CA GLU A 161 -28.39 -3.46 11.68
C GLU A 161 -27.05 -4.01 11.09
N ALA A 162 -26.06 -3.17 10.77
CA ALA A 162 -24.80 -3.64 10.17
C ALA A 162 -23.76 -4.03 11.24
N SER A 163 -23.12 -5.19 11.07
CA SER A 163 -22.08 -5.69 11.98
C SER A 163 -20.79 -4.86 11.89
N THR A 164 -19.96 -4.94 12.93
CA THR A 164 -18.68 -4.22 13.01
C THR A 164 -17.74 -4.56 11.84
N GLN A 165 -17.76 -5.81 11.40
CA GLN A 165 -16.95 -6.30 10.28
C GLN A 165 -17.43 -5.69 8.95
N GLU A 166 -18.74 -5.65 8.70
CA GLU A 166 -19.32 -5.04 7.50
C GLU A 166 -18.98 -3.54 7.41
N ILE A 167 -18.96 -2.85 8.55
CA ILE A 167 -18.59 -1.42 8.62
C ILE A 167 -17.11 -1.21 8.29
N GLU A 168 -16.21 -2.09 8.77
CA GLU A 168 -14.78 -1.97 8.47
C GLU A 168 -14.45 -2.39 7.03
N GLU A 169 -15.09 -3.43 6.51
CA GLU A 169 -15.01 -3.80 5.09
C GLU A 169 -15.44 -2.64 4.18
N ALA A 170 -16.57 -1.99 4.48
CA ALA A 170 -17.03 -0.82 3.73
C ALA A 170 -16.03 0.35 3.78
N ARG A 171 -15.33 0.55 4.91
CA ARG A 171 -14.28 1.58 5.04
C ARG A 171 -13.03 1.23 4.25
N ILE A 172 -12.62 -0.03 4.27
CA ILE A 172 -11.49 -0.52 3.49
C ILE A 172 -11.78 -0.32 2.00
N ASP A 173 -12.97 -0.72 1.55
CA ASP A 173 -13.42 -0.53 0.17
C ASP A 173 -13.48 0.96 -0.22
N TYR A 174 -13.96 1.82 0.68
CA TYR A 174 -13.94 3.27 0.48
C TYR A 174 -12.51 3.84 0.36
N GLY A 175 -11.60 3.43 1.25
CA GLY A 175 -10.20 3.87 1.24
C GLY A 175 -9.45 3.44 -0.02
N LEU A 176 -9.72 2.23 -0.51
CA LEU A 176 -9.18 1.72 -1.77
C LEU A 176 -9.78 2.44 -2.97
N SER A 177 -11.08 2.72 -2.97
CA SER A 177 -11.73 3.52 -4.01
C SER A 177 -11.08 4.90 -4.11
N LYS A 178 -10.86 5.56 -2.97
CA LYS A 178 -10.18 6.85 -2.92
C LYS A 178 -8.73 6.76 -3.42
N SER A 179 -8.01 5.70 -3.05
CA SER A 179 -6.62 5.47 -3.51
C SER A 179 -6.56 5.21 -5.01
N GLN A 180 -7.45 4.34 -5.52
CA GLN A 180 -7.65 4.08 -6.93
C GLN A 180 -7.94 5.38 -7.69
N HIS A 181 -8.88 6.18 -7.19
CA HIS A 181 -9.22 7.47 -7.77
C HIS A 181 -8.01 8.42 -7.84
N GLY A 182 -7.21 8.50 -6.77
CA GLY A 182 -5.97 9.28 -6.76
C GLY A 182 -4.97 8.84 -7.83
N LEU A 183 -4.77 7.52 -8.00
CA LEU A 183 -3.86 6.98 -9.01
C LEU A 183 -4.32 7.24 -10.44
N VAL A 184 -5.63 7.25 -10.67
CA VAL A 184 -6.24 7.57 -11.95
C VAL A 184 -6.02 9.04 -12.31
N VAL A 185 -6.19 9.93 -11.34
CA VAL A 185 -5.91 11.36 -11.52
C VAL A 185 -4.44 11.58 -11.86
N ASP A 186 -3.54 10.90 -11.15
CA ASP A 186 -2.11 11.00 -11.40
C ASP A 186 -1.71 10.42 -12.77
N GLU A 187 -2.32 9.31 -13.21
CA GLU A 187 -2.14 8.78 -14.57
C GLU A 187 -2.60 9.79 -15.63
N GLY A 188 -3.73 10.48 -15.40
CA GLY A 188 -4.20 11.53 -16.31
C GLY A 188 -3.22 12.69 -16.45
N LYS A 189 -2.66 13.16 -15.32
CA LYS A 189 -1.61 14.20 -15.33
C LYS A 189 -0.35 13.74 -16.07
N LEU A 190 0.03 12.48 -15.91
CA LEU A 190 1.16 11.90 -16.63
C LEU A 190 0.96 12.01 -18.14
N TRP A 191 -0.22 11.61 -18.63
CA TRP A 191 -0.52 11.68 -20.07
C TRP A 191 -0.64 13.12 -20.55
N GLU A 192 -1.20 14.03 -19.76
CA GLU A 192 -1.27 15.46 -20.08
C GLU A 192 0.12 16.09 -20.19
N GLN A 193 1.05 15.74 -19.30
CA GLN A 193 2.44 16.17 -19.38
C GLN A 193 3.15 15.64 -20.62
N LEU A 194 2.88 14.39 -21.00
CA LEU A 194 3.47 13.78 -22.21
C LEU A 194 2.92 14.42 -23.50
N VAL A 195 1.68 14.91 -23.49
CA VAL A 195 1.00 15.55 -24.63
C VAL A 195 1.33 17.05 -24.73
N SER A 196 1.45 17.76 -23.61
CA SER A 196 1.51 19.23 -23.58
C SER A 196 2.93 19.80 -23.60
N SER A 197 3.97 18.95 -23.56
CA SER A 197 5.33 19.42 -23.37
C SER A 197 6.11 19.53 -24.67
N ASP A 198 6.73 20.69 -24.88
CA ASP A 198 7.53 21.00 -26.09
C ASP A 198 9.00 20.56 -25.98
N ASN A 199 9.50 20.28 -24.77
CA ASN A 199 10.90 19.89 -24.52
C ASN A 199 11.02 18.41 -24.09
N PHE A 200 11.27 17.54 -25.06
CA PHE A 200 11.18 16.09 -24.92
C PHE A 200 12.17 15.47 -23.93
N GLN A 201 13.41 15.99 -23.83
CA GLN A 201 14.46 15.44 -22.96
C GLN A 201 14.14 15.62 -21.46
N SER A 202 13.57 16.78 -21.11
CA SER A 202 13.13 17.08 -19.74
C SER A 202 11.89 16.25 -19.36
N VAL A 203 11.04 15.96 -20.34
CA VAL A 203 9.79 15.21 -20.17
C VAL A 203 10.09 13.74 -19.95
N GLU A 204 11.03 13.16 -20.70
CA GLU A 204 11.41 11.75 -20.55
C GLU A 204 11.84 11.41 -19.11
N THR A 205 12.69 12.24 -18.51
CA THR A 205 13.20 11.98 -17.15
C THR A 205 12.12 12.20 -16.10
N ALA A 206 11.34 13.28 -16.20
CA ALA A 206 10.25 13.57 -15.27
C ALA A 206 9.12 12.54 -15.38
N VAL A 207 8.66 12.23 -16.59
CA VAL A 207 7.61 11.26 -16.87
C VAL A 207 8.06 9.84 -16.54
N GLY A 208 9.31 9.47 -16.81
CA GLY A 208 9.84 8.15 -16.44
C GLY A 208 9.84 7.92 -14.92
N SER A 209 10.20 8.95 -14.14
CA SER A 209 10.15 8.89 -12.68
C SER A 209 8.71 8.81 -12.15
N LEU A 210 7.80 9.60 -12.73
CA LEU A 210 6.38 9.60 -12.38
C LEU A 210 5.69 8.28 -12.75
N ALA A 211 5.99 7.75 -13.94
CA ALA A 211 5.50 6.45 -14.42
C ALA A 211 5.94 5.31 -13.49
N SER A 212 7.21 5.30 -13.10
CA SER A 212 7.75 4.28 -12.18
C SER A 212 7.11 4.37 -10.79
N SER A 213 6.90 5.59 -10.27
CA SER A 213 6.20 5.82 -9.00
C SER A 213 4.73 5.37 -9.06
N LEU A 214 4.05 5.68 -10.17
CA LEU A 214 2.67 5.25 -10.41
C LEU A 214 2.56 3.74 -10.55
N GLU A 215 3.46 3.11 -11.30
CA GLU A 215 3.54 1.66 -11.46
C GLU A 215 3.71 0.98 -10.08
N ALA A 216 4.63 1.46 -9.25
CA ALA A 216 4.85 0.92 -7.92
C ALA A 216 3.60 1.05 -7.02
N ARG A 217 2.95 2.22 -6.98
CA ARG A 217 1.71 2.40 -6.20
C ARG A 217 0.54 1.58 -6.76
N SER A 218 0.43 1.48 -8.08
CA SER A 218 -0.58 0.67 -8.78
C SER A 218 -0.38 -0.82 -8.51
N ARG A 219 0.87 -1.28 -8.40
CA ARG A 219 1.20 -2.67 -8.06
C ARG A 219 0.68 -3.02 -6.67
N VAL A 220 0.99 -2.20 -5.67
CA VAL A 220 0.51 -2.41 -4.29
C VAL A 220 -1.02 -2.48 -4.24
N LEU A 221 -1.71 -1.58 -4.96
CA LEU A 221 -3.16 -1.58 -5.01
C LEU A 221 -3.72 -2.81 -5.73
N SER A 222 -3.14 -3.20 -6.87
CA SER A 222 -3.53 -4.40 -7.62
C SER A 222 -3.34 -5.67 -6.80
N GLU A 223 -2.20 -5.83 -6.11
CA GLU A 223 -1.94 -6.94 -5.19
C GLU A 223 -2.93 -6.95 -4.02
N SER A 224 -3.32 -5.77 -3.52
CA SER A 224 -4.34 -5.64 -2.49
C SER A 224 -5.71 -6.11 -2.96
N TYR A 225 -6.12 -5.79 -4.20
CA TYR A 225 -7.36 -6.34 -4.79
C TYR A 225 -7.27 -7.84 -5.04
N ALA A 226 -6.13 -8.33 -5.55
CA ALA A 226 -5.92 -9.76 -5.81
C ALA A 226 -6.06 -10.59 -4.54
N ARG A 227 -5.44 -10.16 -3.42
CA ARG A 227 -5.57 -10.83 -2.11
C ARG A 227 -7.01 -10.87 -1.61
N ARG A 228 -7.79 -9.80 -1.77
CA ARG A 228 -9.20 -9.76 -1.33
C ARG A 228 -10.15 -10.54 -2.23
N THR A 229 -9.83 -10.62 -3.53
CA THR A 229 -10.66 -11.36 -4.48
C THR A 229 -10.46 -12.86 -4.36
N ASN A 230 -9.29 -13.29 -3.88
CA ASN A 230 -8.94 -14.68 -3.65
C ASN A 230 -8.61 -14.94 -2.17
N PRO A 231 -9.59 -14.84 -1.25
CA PRO A 231 -9.35 -15.17 0.14
C PRO A 231 -8.97 -16.65 0.29
N PRO A 232 -8.12 -17.00 1.27
CA PRO A 232 -7.84 -18.39 1.58
C PRO A 232 -9.12 -19.16 1.87
N THR A 233 -9.26 -20.35 1.29
CA THR A 233 -10.42 -21.22 1.50
C THR A 233 -10.13 -22.21 2.63
N SER A 234 -11.15 -22.88 3.15
CA SER A 234 -10.95 -24.00 4.10
C SER A 234 -9.99 -25.05 3.53
N ALA A 235 -10.13 -25.38 2.24
CA ALA A 235 -9.23 -26.29 1.55
C ALA A 235 -7.78 -25.78 1.53
N THR A 236 -7.55 -24.47 1.42
CA THR A 236 -6.21 -23.87 1.50
C THR A 236 -5.57 -24.12 2.87
N TYR A 237 -6.34 -23.95 3.95
CA TYR A 237 -5.85 -24.22 5.31
C TYR A 237 -5.61 -25.70 5.55
N GLU A 238 -6.51 -26.57 5.09
CA GLU A 238 -6.35 -28.03 5.19
C GLU A 238 -5.10 -28.52 4.45
N GLN A 239 -4.87 -28.04 3.23
CA GLN A 239 -3.70 -28.40 2.42
C GLN A 239 -2.40 -27.88 3.06
N SER A 240 -2.42 -26.67 3.62
CA SER A 240 -1.29 -26.10 4.35
C SER A 240 -0.98 -26.90 5.61
N ARG A 241 -2.02 -27.32 6.35
CA ARG A 241 -1.89 -28.19 7.52
C ARG A 241 -1.35 -29.57 7.15
N GLU A 242 -1.81 -30.14 6.03
CA GLU A 242 -1.39 -31.46 5.56
C GLU A 242 0.12 -31.52 5.30
N ILE A 243 0.69 -30.50 4.63
CA ILE A 243 2.14 -30.45 4.39
C ILE A 243 2.93 -30.18 5.67
N LEU A 244 2.45 -29.30 6.56
CA LEU A 244 3.11 -29.03 7.84
C LEU A 244 3.16 -30.29 8.72
N GLN A 245 2.06 -31.06 8.77
CA GLN A 245 2.00 -32.31 9.50
C GLN A 245 2.92 -33.38 8.89
N ALA A 246 2.98 -33.47 7.56
CA ALA A 246 3.93 -34.35 6.88
C ALA A 246 5.40 -33.95 7.19
N MET A 247 5.68 -32.66 7.38
CA MET A 247 6.98 -32.17 7.85
C MET A 247 7.23 -32.38 9.35
N GLY A 248 6.29 -32.99 10.09
CA GLY A 248 6.41 -33.19 11.53
C GLY A 248 6.15 -31.92 12.36
N ILE A 249 5.58 -30.87 11.77
CA ILE A 249 5.29 -29.60 12.46
C ILE A 249 3.91 -29.69 13.13
N PRO A 250 3.82 -29.51 14.46
CA PRO A 250 2.54 -29.55 15.17
C PRO A 250 1.67 -28.36 14.76
N CYS A 251 0.41 -28.64 14.42
CA CYS A 251 -0.60 -27.65 14.11
C CYS A 251 -1.72 -27.74 15.15
N VAL A 252 -1.87 -26.69 15.95
CA VAL A 252 -2.88 -26.62 17.02
C VAL A 252 -3.95 -25.59 16.67
N GLU A 253 -5.20 -25.96 16.89
CA GLU A 253 -6.35 -25.08 16.69
C GLU A 253 -6.88 -24.59 18.05
N PRO A 254 -7.31 -23.32 18.16
CA PRO A 254 -7.96 -22.81 19.36
C PRO A 254 -9.22 -23.60 19.72
N SER A 255 -9.41 -23.87 21.02
CA SER A 255 -10.64 -24.47 21.54
C SER A 255 -11.57 -23.38 22.06
N GLY A 256 -12.68 -23.13 21.37
CA GLY A 256 -13.68 -22.13 21.76
C GLY A 256 -13.56 -20.80 20.98
N PRO A 257 -14.14 -19.70 21.50
CA PRO A 257 -14.20 -18.42 20.79
C PRO A 257 -12.91 -17.58 20.98
N TYR A 258 -11.76 -18.19 20.73
CA TYR A 258 -10.45 -17.55 20.89
C TYR A 258 -9.73 -17.45 19.55
N GLU A 259 -9.06 -16.32 19.34
CA GLU A 259 -8.19 -16.13 18.19
C GLU A 259 -6.91 -16.97 18.31
N ALA A 260 -6.31 -17.28 17.16
CA ALA A 260 -5.03 -17.99 17.10
C ALA A 260 -3.91 -17.22 17.82
N GLU A 261 -3.96 -15.89 17.78
CA GLU A 261 -3.00 -15.00 18.45
C GLU A 261 -3.06 -15.11 19.97
N ALA A 262 -4.28 -15.22 20.52
CA ALA A 262 -4.51 -15.42 21.94
C ALA A 262 -3.96 -16.78 22.39
N LEU A 263 -4.13 -17.81 21.57
CA LEU A 263 -3.57 -19.14 21.83
C LEU A 263 -2.04 -19.13 21.79
N ALA A 264 -1.45 -18.52 20.77
CA ALA A 264 -0.01 -18.39 20.65
C ALA A 264 0.58 -17.62 21.85
N ALA A 265 -0.06 -16.52 22.24
CA ALA A 265 0.32 -15.77 23.43
C ALA A 265 0.21 -16.63 24.70
N SER A 266 -0.86 -17.41 24.86
CA SER A 266 -1.04 -18.33 26.00
C SER A 266 0.09 -19.37 26.07
N ILE A 267 0.47 -19.97 24.93
CA ILE A 267 1.57 -20.96 24.86
C ILE A 267 2.91 -20.32 25.30
N VAL A 268 3.22 -19.13 24.80
CA VAL A 268 4.48 -18.42 25.13
C VAL A 268 4.50 -17.98 26.59
N LEU A 269 3.43 -17.37 27.09
CA LEU A 269 3.36 -16.87 28.47
C LEU A 269 3.40 -18.00 29.52
N ASN A 270 3.05 -19.23 29.13
CA ASN A 270 3.16 -20.41 29.98
C ASN A 270 4.48 -21.20 29.78
N GLY A 271 5.42 -20.67 28.99
CA GLY A 271 6.77 -21.21 28.86
C GLY A 271 6.91 -22.41 27.92
N PHE A 272 5.94 -22.64 27.03
CA PHE A 272 6.01 -23.71 26.02
C PHE A 272 6.65 -23.25 24.70
N ALA A 273 6.89 -21.95 24.53
CA ALA A 273 7.61 -21.33 23.42
C ALA A 273 8.20 -19.98 23.86
N ASP A 274 9.18 -19.46 23.12
CA ASP A 274 9.85 -18.19 23.46
C ASP A 274 9.16 -16.96 22.88
N TYR A 275 8.61 -17.07 21.67
CA TYR A 275 8.08 -15.94 20.90
C TYR A 275 6.86 -16.32 20.07
N VAL A 276 5.98 -15.35 19.83
CA VAL A 276 4.93 -15.45 18.81
C VAL A 276 5.44 -14.85 17.51
N ALA A 277 5.41 -15.61 16.42
CA ALA A 277 5.73 -15.12 15.08
C ALA A 277 4.44 -14.68 14.37
N SER A 278 4.20 -13.38 14.26
CA SER A 278 3.02 -12.81 13.58
C SER A 278 3.33 -11.42 13.01
N GLU A 279 2.54 -10.96 12.04
CA GLU A 279 2.54 -9.56 11.61
C GLU A 279 1.49 -8.71 12.33
N ASP A 280 0.53 -9.37 12.99
CA ASP A 280 -0.46 -8.71 13.79
C ASP A 280 0.15 -8.25 15.12
N THR A 281 -0.29 -7.08 15.55
CA THR A 281 0.18 -6.47 16.79
C THR A 281 -0.76 -6.74 17.96
N ASP A 282 -1.91 -7.38 17.75
CA ASP A 282 -2.85 -7.73 18.81
C ASP A 282 -2.25 -8.73 19.82
N VAL A 283 -1.27 -9.55 19.39
CA VAL A 283 -0.37 -10.32 20.26
C VAL A 283 0.21 -9.48 21.42
N LEU A 284 0.60 -8.23 21.16
CA LEU A 284 1.22 -7.35 22.16
C LEU A 284 0.24 -6.97 23.28
N ILE A 285 -1.07 -6.97 23.01
CA ILE A 285 -2.12 -6.66 23.98
C ILE A 285 -2.18 -7.75 25.07
N TYR A 286 -1.81 -8.99 24.73
CA TYR A 286 -1.68 -10.09 25.66
C TYR A 286 -0.40 -10.05 26.52
N ASP A 287 0.48 -9.05 26.32
CA ASP A 287 1.84 -8.93 26.88
C ASP A 287 2.85 -9.99 26.36
N ALA A 288 2.51 -10.78 25.33
CA ALA A 288 3.43 -11.76 24.75
C ALA A 288 4.49 -11.10 23.85
N PRO A 289 5.73 -11.65 23.79
CA PRO A 289 6.77 -11.16 22.90
C PRO A 289 6.52 -11.61 21.46
N LEU A 290 6.51 -10.63 20.55
CA LEU A 290 6.19 -10.77 19.13
C LEU A 290 7.45 -10.64 18.27
N VAL A 291 7.62 -11.54 17.31
CA VAL A 291 8.62 -11.46 16.24
C VAL A 291 7.90 -11.18 14.92
N ARG A 292 8.27 -10.06 14.29
CA ARG A 292 7.76 -9.63 12.99
C ARG A 292 8.78 -9.83 11.86
N ASN A 293 8.30 -9.71 10.62
CA ASN A 293 9.00 -9.88 9.35
C ASN A 293 9.43 -11.31 9.05
N VAL A 294 8.77 -12.31 9.66
CA VAL A 294 9.14 -13.73 9.49
C VAL A 294 8.85 -14.23 8.07
N ALA A 295 7.77 -13.75 7.44
CA ALA A 295 7.34 -14.23 6.13
C ALA A 295 7.99 -13.51 4.94
N THR A 296 8.50 -12.30 5.14
CA THR A 296 8.86 -11.41 4.03
C THR A 296 10.29 -11.56 3.55
N GLY A 297 11.20 -12.11 4.38
CA GLY A 297 12.62 -12.36 4.07
C GLY A 297 13.48 -11.13 3.69
N ALA A 298 12.85 -10.00 3.36
CA ALA A 298 13.47 -8.79 2.83
C ALA A 298 13.77 -7.74 3.91
N ALA A 299 13.21 -7.89 5.10
CA ALA A 299 13.39 -7.00 6.24
C ALA A 299 13.98 -7.77 7.43
N PRO A 300 14.77 -7.11 8.30
CA PRO A 300 15.28 -7.77 9.50
C PRO A 300 14.12 -8.18 10.41
N LEU A 301 14.30 -9.29 11.14
CA LEU A 301 13.37 -9.69 12.19
C LEU A 301 13.30 -8.61 13.26
N VAL A 302 12.09 -8.27 13.69
CA VAL A 302 11.85 -7.26 14.73
C VAL A 302 11.20 -7.94 15.92
N LEU A 303 11.89 -7.89 17.06
CA LEU A 303 11.37 -8.38 18.34
C LEU A 303 10.73 -7.22 19.12
N ILE A 304 9.51 -7.43 19.57
CA ILE A 304 8.74 -6.45 20.35
C ILE A 304 8.12 -7.14 21.56
N SER A 305 8.41 -6.66 22.76
CA SER A 305 7.78 -7.14 23.99
C SER A 305 6.59 -6.26 24.36
N GLY A 306 5.39 -6.85 24.46
CA GLY A 306 4.19 -6.12 24.87
C GLY A 306 4.33 -5.49 26.27
N SER A 307 4.97 -6.21 27.18
CA SER A 307 5.27 -5.72 28.53
C SER A 307 6.20 -4.51 28.56
N ASP A 308 7.21 -4.47 27.69
CA ASP A 308 8.13 -3.33 27.56
C ASP A 308 7.43 -2.12 26.94
N VAL A 309 6.63 -2.33 25.89
CA VAL A 309 5.81 -1.29 25.26
C VAL A 309 4.90 -0.64 26.31
N ARG A 310 4.16 -1.44 27.08
CA ARG A 310 3.29 -0.96 28.15
C ARG A 310 4.06 -0.17 29.21
N THR A 311 5.25 -0.64 29.59
CA THR A 311 6.12 0.03 30.57
C THR A 311 6.62 1.38 30.07
N VAL A 312 7.09 1.46 28.81
CA VAL A 312 7.54 2.71 28.18
C VAL A 312 6.38 3.71 28.04
N LEU A 313 5.18 3.21 27.73
CA LEU A 313 3.97 4.02 27.67
C LEU A 313 3.45 4.44 29.05
N GLN A 314 3.99 3.89 30.15
CA GLN A 314 3.59 4.14 31.52
C GLN A 314 2.10 3.85 31.77
N LEU A 315 1.61 2.75 31.19
CA LEU A 315 0.23 2.30 31.35
C LEU A 315 0.19 1.03 32.20
N ASP A 316 -0.81 0.91 33.07
CA ASP A 316 -1.15 -0.39 33.65
C ASP A 316 -1.86 -1.26 32.60
N ARG A 317 -2.07 -2.55 32.91
CA ARG A 317 -2.66 -3.50 31.94
C ARG A 317 -4.05 -3.06 31.47
N ALA A 318 -4.90 -2.57 32.38
CA ALA A 318 -6.26 -2.14 32.04
C ALA A 318 -6.25 -0.93 31.10
N ARG A 319 -5.43 0.09 31.41
CA ARG A 319 -5.24 1.28 30.56
C ARG A 319 -4.61 0.92 29.22
N TYR A 320 -3.70 -0.04 29.19
CA TYR A 320 -3.07 -0.46 27.94
C TYR A 320 -4.06 -1.15 27.00
N ILE A 321 -4.94 -2.00 27.53
CA ILE A 321 -6.05 -2.59 26.74
C ILE A 321 -6.96 -1.46 26.22
N ASP A 322 -7.42 -0.56 27.08
CA ASP A 322 -8.26 0.57 26.66
C ASP A 322 -7.58 1.47 25.61
N PHE A 323 -6.27 1.68 25.77
CA PHE A 323 -5.48 2.39 24.77
C PHE A 323 -5.49 1.66 23.42
N ALA A 324 -5.23 0.35 23.40
CA ALA A 324 -5.27 -0.45 22.16
C ALA A 324 -6.67 -0.43 21.52
N LEU A 325 -7.74 -0.55 22.30
CA LEU A 325 -9.12 -0.47 21.80
C LEU A 325 -9.46 0.90 21.20
N LEU A 326 -8.90 2.00 21.74
CA LEU A 326 -9.05 3.32 21.12
C LEU A 326 -8.27 3.45 19.80
N LEU A 327 -7.15 2.75 19.63
CA LEU A 327 -6.42 2.67 18.37
C LEU A 327 -7.18 1.88 17.30
N GLY A 328 -8.14 1.05 17.73
CA GLY A 328 -8.93 0.16 16.89
C GLY A 328 -8.32 -1.23 16.83
N THR A 329 -9.15 -2.21 17.15
CA THR A 329 -8.89 -3.65 17.00
C THR A 329 -10.05 -4.29 16.25
N ASP A 330 -9.94 -5.56 15.89
CA ASP A 330 -11.06 -6.27 15.26
C ASP A 330 -12.32 -6.33 16.14
N PHE A 331 -12.15 -6.13 17.46
CA PHE A 331 -13.23 -6.12 18.44
C PHE A 331 -13.78 -4.72 18.75
N SER A 332 -13.16 -3.63 18.26
CA SER A 332 -13.52 -2.26 18.66
C SER A 332 -13.50 -1.24 17.51
N GLN A 333 -14.53 -0.40 17.43
CA GLN A 333 -14.56 0.67 16.44
C GLN A 333 -13.70 1.88 16.87
N ARG A 334 -12.92 2.41 15.94
CA ARG A 334 -12.19 3.67 16.13
C ARG A 334 -13.13 4.88 16.31
N ILE A 335 -12.79 5.74 17.27
CA ILE A 335 -13.41 7.06 17.42
C ILE A 335 -12.82 8.02 16.38
N LYS A 336 -13.67 8.75 15.67
CA LYS A 336 -13.24 9.67 14.61
C LYS A 336 -12.35 10.78 15.20
N ASN A 337 -11.26 11.10 14.51
CA ASN A 337 -10.27 12.11 14.92
C ASN A 337 -9.54 11.79 16.24
N VAL A 338 -9.58 10.55 16.72
CA VAL A 338 -8.75 10.08 17.83
C VAL A 338 -7.65 9.19 17.26
N GLY A 339 -6.48 9.80 17.02
CA GLY A 339 -5.28 9.08 16.59
C GLY A 339 -4.39 8.65 17.77
N PRO A 340 -3.27 7.96 17.52
CA PRO A 340 -2.47 7.33 18.56
C PRO A 340 -1.99 8.26 19.68
N THR A 341 -1.50 9.44 19.31
CA THR A 341 -1.03 10.44 20.27
C THR A 341 -2.16 10.96 21.15
N ARG A 342 -3.35 11.15 20.58
CA ARG A 342 -4.53 11.65 21.32
C ARG A 342 -5.12 10.55 22.19
N ALA A 343 -5.20 9.31 21.70
CA ALA A 343 -5.63 8.16 22.48
C ALA A 343 -4.74 7.97 23.72
N LEU A 344 -3.41 8.04 23.57
CA LEU A 344 -2.48 7.92 24.69
C LEU A 344 -2.68 9.05 25.72
N LYS A 345 -2.85 10.29 25.24
CA LYS A 345 -3.14 11.44 26.12
C LYS A 345 -4.42 11.20 26.92
N PHE A 346 -5.49 10.82 26.24
CA PHE A 346 -6.81 10.58 26.86
C PHE A 346 -6.77 9.48 27.90
N ILE A 347 -6.11 8.36 27.62
CA ILE A 347 -5.97 7.27 28.59
C ILE A 347 -5.12 7.68 29.78
N ARG A 348 -4.05 8.47 29.58
CA ARG A 348 -3.24 8.99 30.70
C ARG A 348 -4.03 9.96 31.59
N GLU A 349 -4.85 10.82 31.00
CA GLU A 349 -5.63 11.84 31.73
C GLU A 349 -6.87 11.24 32.42
N HIS A 350 -7.62 10.42 31.70
CA HIS A 350 -8.95 9.97 32.12
C HIS A 350 -8.94 8.53 32.67
N GLY A 351 -7.99 7.69 32.24
CA GLY A 351 -7.76 6.36 32.79
C GLY A 351 -8.62 5.22 32.23
N SER A 352 -9.78 5.51 31.62
CA SER A 352 -10.61 4.50 30.95
C SER A 352 -11.43 5.11 29.82
N ILE A 353 -11.87 4.28 28.87
CA ILE A 353 -12.69 4.73 27.73
C ILE A 353 -13.99 5.42 28.20
N GLU A 354 -14.65 4.93 29.25
CA GLU A 354 -15.86 5.55 29.82
C GLU A 354 -15.62 7.01 30.19
N ARG A 355 -14.53 7.27 30.94
CA ARG A 355 -14.19 8.63 31.38
C ARG A 355 -13.76 9.52 30.23
N VAL A 356 -13.12 8.94 29.20
CA VAL A 356 -12.82 9.67 27.95
C VAL A 356 -14.12 10.13 27.31
N LEU A 357 -15.14 9.28 27.18
CA LEU A 357 -16.42 9.66 26.59
C LEU A 357 -17.19 10.69 27.43
N GLU A 358 -17.05 10.64 28.76
CA GLU A 358 -17.67 11.62 29.67
C GLU A 358 -17.09 13.04 29.52
N HIS A 359 -15.76 13.15 29.40
CA HIS A 359 -15.01 14.41 29.42
C HIS A 359 -14.72 14.96 28.01
N GLU A 360 -14.43 14.09 27.04
CA GLU A 360 -14.05 14.45 25.67
C GLU A 360 -15.24 14.37 24.70
N ARG A 361 -16.38 14.96 25.07
CA ARG A 361 -17.66 14.88 24.33
C ARG A 361 -17.60 15.37 22.88
N GLN A 362 -16.56 16.11 22.52
CA GLN A 362 -16.25 16.54 21.16
C GLN A 362 -15.87 15.37 20.22
N TYR A 363 -15.54 14.20 20.78
CA TYR A 363 -15.19 12.99 20.04
C TYR A 363 -16.17 11.85 20.34
N PRO A 364 -17.42 11.91 19.85
CA PRO A 364 -18.38 10.83 20.07
C PRO A 364 -18.05 9.59 19.22
N PRO A 365 -18.39 8.38 19.69
CA PRO A 365 -18.39 7.18 18.87
C PRO A 365 -19.41 7.32 17.74
N ARG A 366 -19.30 6.48 16.70
CA ARG A 366 -20.21 6.51 15.55
C ARG A 366 -21.57 5.87 15.84
N ILE A 367 -21.57 4.91 16.76
CA ILE A 367 -22.75 4.23 17.28
C ILE A 367 -23.16 4.86 18.63
N PRO A 368 -24.38 4.63 19.13
CA PRO A 368 -24.79 5.03 20.47
C PRO A 368 -23.76 4.64 21.54
N ILE A 369 -23.59 5.50 22.54
CA ILE A 369 -22.56 5.32 23.58
C ILE A 369 -22.74 3.99 24.33
N ASP A 370 -23.97 3.62 24.65
CA ASP A 370 -24.26 2.38 25.39
C ASP A 370 -23.82 1.15 24.59
N GLU A 371 -24.15 1.10 23.30
CA GLU A 371 -23.74 0.02 22.38
C GLU A 371 -22.22 -0.03 22.21
N TYR A 372 -21.57 1.13 22.10
CA TYR A 372 -20.11 1.20 22.05
C TYR A 372 -19.46 0.66 23.34
N LEU A 373 -20.01 0.99 24.50
CA LEU A 373 -19.48 0.50 25.77
C LEU A 373 -19.70 -1.00 25.96
N GLU A 374 -20.82 -1.55 25.49
CA GLU A 374 -21.04 -3.01 25.44
C GLU A 374 -20.00 -3.70 24.54
N GLN A 375 -19.72 -3.14 23.37
CA GLN A 375 -18.67 -3.62 22.48
C GLN A 375 -17.30 -3.59 23.16
N ILE A 376 -16.95 -2.50 23.82
CA ILE A 376 -15.70 -2.36 24.58
C ILE A 376 -15.61 -3.38 25.73
N ALA A 377 -16.71 -3.63 26.42
CA ALA A 377 -16.76 -4.65 27.49
C ALA A 377 -16.46 -6.06 26.94
N LEU A 378 -17.05 -6.41 25.80
CA LEU A 378 -16.75 -7.67 25.12
C LEU A 378 -15.28 -7.73 24.69
N ALA A 379 -14.76 -6.68 24.05
CA ALA A 379 -13.37 -6.62 23.61
C ALA A 379 -12.38 -6.76 24.78
N ARG A 380 -12.64 -6.11 25.91
CA ARG A 380 -11.86 -6.30 27.14
C ARG A 380 -11.90 -7.74 27.62
N SER A 381 -13.05 -8.42 27.53
CA SER A 381 -13.14 -9.82 27.95
C SER A 381 -12.24 -10.74 27.11
N VAL A 382 -12.13 -10.46 25.80
CA VAL A 382 -11.23 -11.19 24.89
C VAL A 382 -9.77 -10.98 25.30
N PHE A 383 -9.31 -9.74 25.44
CA PHE A 383 -7.90 -9.46 25.75
C PHE A 383 -7.47 -9.73 27.21
N ASN A 384 -8.43 -9.91 28.12
CA ASN A 384 -8.17 -10.34 29.49
C ASN A 384 -8.21 -11.86 29.67
N THR A 385 -8.77 -12.60 28.71
CA THR A 385 -8.96 -14.05 28.84
C THR A 385 -8.08 -14.78 27.85
N LEU A 386 -7.00 -15.38 28.35
CA LEU A 386 -6.19 -16.29 27.54
C LEU A 386 -6.87 -17.66 27.42
N PRO A 387 -6.84 -18.30 26.24
CA PRO A 387 -7.33 -19.66 26.08
C PRO A 387 -6.52 -20.65 26.92
N PRO A 388 -7.14 -21.79 27.31
CA PRO A 388 -6.43 -22.86 27.99
C PRO A 388 -5.35 -23.45 27.10
N ILE A 389 -4.25 -23.84 27.72
CA ILE A 389 -3.11 -24.44 27.03
C ILE A 389 -3.53 -25.82 26.49
N PRO A 390 -3.19 -26.15 25.23
CA PRO A 390 -3.44 -27.48 24.69
C PRO A 390 -2.63 -28.53 25.45
N HIS A 391 -3.04 -29.79 25.35
CA HIS A 391 -2.24 -30.90 25.90
C HIS A 391 -0.83 -30.89 25.33
N SER A 392 0.18 -31.07 26.18
CA SER A 392 1.60 -30.98 25.80
C SER A 392 1.98 -31.92 24.65
N SER A 393 1.29 -33.05 24.49
CA SER A 393 1.46 -33.98 23.38
C SER A 393 1.19 -33.35 22.01
N LEU A 394 0.34 -32.32 21.93
CA LEU A 394 0.02 -31.62 20.69
C LEU A 394 1.10 -30.59 20.30
N LEU A 395 1.99 -30.23 21.22
CA LEU A 395 3.07 -29.26 21.01
C LEU A 395 4.40 -29.93 20.63
N GLN A 396 4.47 -31.27 20.71
CA GLN A 396 5.69 -32.01 20.40
C GLN A 396 5.92 -32.08 18.90
N GLN A 397 7.17 -31.84 18.49
CA GLN A 397 7.58 -32.02 17.10
C GLN A 397 7.48 -33.50 16.72
N GLY A 398 6.80 -33.76 15.59
CA GLY A 398 6.69 -35.07 15.00
C GLY A 398 7.92 -35.44 14.18
N ILE A 399 7.97 -36.70 13.75
CA ILE A 399 9.01 -37.18 12.82
C ILE A 399 8.56 -36.80 11.40
N PRO A 400 9.38 -36.09 10.62
CA PRO A 400 9.05 -35.77 9.22
C PRO A 400 8.90 -37.04 8.37
N ASP A 401 7.84 -37.09 7.56
CA ASP A 401 7.61 -38.10 6.53
C ASP A 401 7.93 -37.51 5.15
N GLU A 402 9.18 -37.71 4.71
CA GLU A 402 9.64 -37.22 3.42
C GLU A 402 8.78 -37.75 2.26
N GLN A 403 8.34 -39.00 2.31
CA GLN A 403 7.55 -39.60 1.23
C GLN A 403 6.18 -38.91 1.11
N ALA A 404 5.54 -38.63 2.25
CA ALA A 404 4.30 -37.88 2.29
C ALA A 404 4.49 -36.44 1.77
N VAL A 405 5.56 -35.75 2.18
CA VAL A 405 5.89 -34.41 1.69
C VAL A 405 6.05 -34.42 0.16
N TRP A 406 6.84 -35.35 -0.38
CA TRP A 406 7.02 -35.48 -1.84
C TRP A 406 5.71 -35.79 -2.57
N ALA A 407 4.87 -36.67 -2.04
CA ALA A 407 3.58 -37.00 -2.63
C ALA A 407 2.63 -35.79 -2.68
N ILE A 408 2.61 -34.97 -1.63
CA ILE A 408 1.83 -33.72 -1.59
C ILE A 408 2.35 -32.74 -2.64
N LEU A 409 3.66 -32.54 -2.71
CA LEU A 409 4.27 -31.63 -3.70
C LEU A 409 4.02 -32.09 -5.14
N ASP A 410 4.05 -33.39 -5.41
CA ASP A 410 3.72 -33.96 -6.72
C ASP A 410 2.25 -33.75 -7.07
N ARG A 411 1.33 -33.94 -6.12
CA ARG A 411 -0.12 -33.69 -6.30
C ARG A 411 -0.42 -32.26 -6.76
N PHE A 412 0.38 -31.29 -6.32
CA PHE A 412 0.25 -29.88 -6.71
C PHE A 412 1.22 -29.44 -7.83
N GLY A 413 2.02 -30.34 -8.40
CA GLY A 413 2.98 -30.03 -9.47
C GLY A 413 4.09 -29.05 -9.03
N LEU A 414 4.44 -29.06 -7.74
CA LEU A 414 5.40 -28.14 -7.12
C LEU A 414 6.84 -28.65 -7.14
N ARG A 415 7.06 -29.93 -7.42
CA ARG A 415 8.39 -30.58 -7.39
C ARG A 415 9.44 -29.87 -8.25
N ARG A 416 9.02 -29.29 -9.38
CA ARG A 416 9.91 -28.52 -10.28
C ARG A 416 10.50 -27.26 -9.66
N TYR A 417 9.88 -26.70 -8.61
CA TYR A 417 10.32 -25.47 -7.95
C TYR A 417 11.28 -25.72 -6.79
N LEU A 418 11.50 -26.98 -6.40
CA LEU A 418 12.41 -27.38 -5.32
C LEU A 418 13.77 -27.86 -5.83
N ALA A 419 13.97 -27.86 -7.15
CA ALA A 419 15.24 -28.27 -7.77
C ALA A 419 16.35 -27.23 -7.62
N ASP A 420 16.02 -26.01 -7.18
CA ASP A 420 16.99 -25.00 -6.79
C ASP A 420 17.37 -25.26 -5.32
N ASP A 421 18.65 -25.56 -5.07
CA ASP A 421 19.21 -25.72 -3.71
C ASP A 421 18.94 -24.43 -2.90
N TRP A 422 17.90 -24.46 -2.07
CA TRP A 422 17.62 -23.39 -1.13
C TRP A 422 18.64 -23.46 0.02
N ASP A 423 19.65 -22.60 -0.05
CA ASP A 423 20.65 -22.45 0.99
C ASP A 423 20.08 -21.65 2.19
N TYR A 424 19.41 -22.35 3.10
CA TYR A 424 18.90 -21.77 4.35
C TYR A 424 20.03 -21.25 5.26
N THR A 425 21.28 -21.70 5.05
CA THR A 425 22.42 -21.20 5.83
C THR A 425 22.78 -19.78 5.42
N ARG A 426 22.57 -19.37 4.17
CA ARG A 426 22.74 -17.97 3.75
C ARG A 426 21.81 -17.01 4.49
N THR A 427 20.55 -17.39 4.70
CA THR A 427 19.58 -16.58 5.46
C THR A 427 19.95 -16.43 6.94
N LEU A 428 20.64 -17.42 7.52
CA LEU A 428 21.13 -17.38 8.91
C LEU A 428 22.58 -16.90 9.05
N SER A 429 23.31 -16.79 7.93
CA SER A 429 24.75 -16.41 7.90
C SER A 429 25.01 -14.95 8.20
N GLY A 430 23.95 -14.12 8.27
CA GLY A 430 24.03 -12.78 8.82
C GLY A 430 24.25 -12.85 10.33
N ASN A 431 25.50 -13.04 10.74
CA ASN A 431 25.89 -13.00 12.13
C ASN A 431 25.81 -11.56 12.66
N TYR A 432 24.59 -11.10 12.93
CA TYR A 432 24.32 -9.72 13.36
C TYR A 432 24.91 -9.43 14.76
N PHE A 433 25.02 -10.44 15.61
CA PHE A 433 25.48 -10.33 17.00
C PHE A 433 26.91 -10.87 17.23
N ALA A 434 27.61 -11.32 16.17
CA ALA A 434 28.91 -11.99 16.24
C ALA A 434 28.95 -13.25 17.14
N ASP A 435 27.81 -13.85 17.42
CA ASP A 435 27.64 -15.10 18.14
C ASP A 435 27.46 -16.27 17.15
N ASN A 436 27.92 -17.46 17.50
CA ASN A 436 27.78 -18.63 16.64
C ASN A 436 26.53 -19.39 17.08
N PRO A 437 25.38 -19.29 16.37
CA PRO A 437 24.16 -19.98 16.76
C PRO A 437 24.26 -21.51 16.67
N SER A 438 25.32 -22.05 16.06
CA SER A 438 25.62 -23.50 16.04
C SER A 438 26.49 -23.99 17.20
N ALA A 439 26.92 -23.10 18.10
CA ALA A 439 27.70 -23.44 19.28
C ALA A 439 26.79 -23.62 20.51
N ALA A 440 26.05 -24.72 20.54
CA ALA A 440 25.42 -25.27 21.75
C ALA A 440 25.66 -26.78 21.81
#